data_AF-A0A1X9X2K9-F1
#
_entry.id   AF-A0A1X9X2K9-F1
#
_cell.length_a   1.000
_cell.length_b   1.000
_cell.length_c   1.000
_cell.angle_alpha   90.00
_cell.angle_beta   90.00
_cell.angle_gamma   90.00
#
_symmetry.space_group_name_H-M   'P 1'
#
loop_
_entity.id
_entity.type
_entity.pdbx_description
1 polymer ?
#
loop_
_entity_poly.entity_id
_entity_poly.type
_entity_poly.pdbx_seq_one_letter_code
_entity_poly.pdbx_strand_id
1 'polypeptide(L)' 'LAGMATLTNCTLSGNSAVAGGGLFNTGVLATLNNTIVANSTGSGDVFNDVNDTLA' A
#
# COMPACT_ATOMS: atom_id res chain seq x y z
N LEU A 1 16.30 -7.25 -10.00
CA LEU A 1 15.03 -6.89 -10.68
C LEU A 1 14.16 -6.16 -9.67
N ALA A 2 13.64 -4.99 -10.01
CA ALA A 2 12.59 -4.37 -9.20
C ALA A 2 11.32 -5.21 -9.38
N GLY A 3 10.71 -5.65 -8.28
CA GLY A 3 9.42 -6.34 -8.32
C GLY A 3 8.30 -5.35 -8.61
N MET A 4 7.18 -5.83 -9.14
CA MET A 4 5.93 -5.08 -9.24
C MET A 4 4.89 -5.78 -8.36
N ALA A 5 4.13 -5.01 -7.59
CA ALA A 5 3.01 -5.53 -6.82
C ALA A 5 1.69 -5.11 -7.46
N THR A 6 0.74 -6.03 -7.58
CA THR A 6 -0.61 -5.74 -8.07
C THR A 6 -1.62 -6.32 -7.11
N LEU A 7 -2.48 -5.47 -6.56
CA LEU A 7 -3.62 -5.85 -5.75
C LEU A 7 -4.89 -5.65 -6.59
N THR A 8 -5.78 -6.63 -6.57
CA THR A 8 -7.03 -6.59 -7.35
C THR A 8 -8.17 -7.12 -6.50
N ASN A 9 -9.22 -6.32 -6.32
CA ASN A 9 -10.37 -6.65 -5.47
C ASN A 9 -9.98 -6.99 -4.02
N CYS A 10 -8.96 -6.29 -3.48
CA CYS A 10 -8.46 -6.55 -2.14
C CYS A 10 -9.04 -5.57 -1.10
N THR A 11 -9.00 -5.97 0.17
CA THR A 11 -9.22 -5.07 1.31
C THR A 11 -8.08 -5.27 2.30
N LEU A 12 -7.30 -4.22 2.53
CA LEU A 12 -6.23 -4.15 3.52
C LEU A 12 -6.75 -3.28 4.67
N SER A 13 -7.11 -3.91 5.80
CA SER A 13 -7.66 -3.19 6.94
C SER A 13 -7.29 -3.79 8.30
N GLY A 14 -7.15 -2.94 9.31
CA GLY A 14 -6.82 -3.37 10.67
C GLY A 14 -5.38 -3.84 10.83
N ASN A 15 -4.50 -3.48 9.87
CA ASN A 15 -3.09 -3.81 9.94
C ASN A 15 -2.35 -2.77 10.79
N SER A 16 -1.27 -3.20 11.45
CA SER A 16 -0.46 -2.33 12.31
C SER A 16 1.01 -2.52 12.00
N ALA A 17 1.67 -1.46 11.50
CA ALA A 17 3.09 -1.47 11.16
C ALA A 17 3.75 -0.12 11.47
N VAL A 18 5.08 -0.12 11.60
CA VAL A 18 5.86 1.10 11.88
C VAL A 18 5.84 2.08 10.68
N ALA A 19 5.72 1.56 9.46
CA ALA A 19 5.56 2.33 8.24
C ALA A 19 4.62 1.58 7.26
N GLY A 20 3.72 2.30 6.59
CA GLY A 20 2.73 1.76 5.67
C GLY A 20 1.83 0.73 6.34
N GLY A 21 1.01 1.18 7.31
CA GLY A 21 0.16 0.31 8.13
C GLY A 21 -0.62 -0.71 7.30
N GLY A 22 -1.22 -0.27 6.19
CA GLY A 22 -1.86 -1.15 5.21
C GLY A 22 -0.95 -1.51 4.03
N LEU A 23 -0.18 -0.54 3.52
CA LEU A 23 0.75 -0.73 2.40
C LEU A 23 2.00 0.13 2.58
N PHE A 24 3.17 -0.51 2.52
CA PHE A 24 4.47 0.15 2.51
C PHE A 24 5.15 -0.04 1.15
N ASN A 25 5.35 1.06 0.42
CA ASN A 25 5.94 1.06 -0.91
C ASN A 25 7.15 2.00 -1.02
N THR A 26 8.36 1.44 -1.17
CA THR A 26 9.62 2.21 -1.24
C THR A 26 10.55 1.69 -2.34
N GLY A 27 10.15 1.87 -3.59
CA GLY A 27 10.98 1.52 -4.77
C GLY A 27 10.42 0.40 -5.66
N VAL A 28 9.15 0.04 -5.47
CA VAL A 28 8.41 -0.92 -6.29
C VAL A 28 7.18 -0.22 -6.87
N LEU A 29 6.83 -0.46 -8.13
CA LEU A 29 5.53 -0.01 -8.62
C LEU A 29 4.43 -0.86 -7.99
N ALA A 30 3.48 -0.22 -7.31
CA ALA A 30 2.30 -0.86 -6.73
C ALA A 30 1.03 -0.38 -7.44
N THR A 31 0.28 -1.30 -8.03
CA THR A 31 -1.01 -1.02 -8.69
C THR A 31 -2.16 -1.57 -7.85
N LEU A 32 -3.12 -0.71 -7.48
CA LEU A 32 -4.27 -1.07 -6.65
C LEU A 32 -5.56 -0.99 -7.49
N ASN A 33 -6.00 -2.10 -8.07
CA ASN A 33 -7.25 -2.13 -8.82
C ASN A 33 -8.42 -2.54 -7.91
N ASN A 34 -9.44 -1.69 -7.81
CA ASN A 34 -10.64 -1.95 -6.99
C ASN A 34 -10.28 -2.44 -5.57
N THR A 35 -9.33 -1.77 -4.94
CA THR A 35 -8.76 -2.18 -3.65
C THR A 35 -8.97 -1.09 -2.61
N ILE A 36 -9.33 -1.50 -1.40
CA ILE A 36 -9.49 -0.61 -0.24
C ILE A 36 -8.28 -0.78 0.67
N VAL A 37 -7.65 0.33 1.07
CA VAL A 37 -6.66 0.38 2.15
C VAL A 37 -7.16 1.37 3.18
N ALA A 38 -7.58 0.88 4.34
CA ALA A 38 -8.25 1.71 5.35
C ALA A 38 -8.11 1.13 6.76
N ASN A 39 -8.24 1.98 7.77
CA ASN A 39 -8.25 1.59 9.19
C ASN A 39 -6.98 0.85 9.63
N SER A 40 -5.82 1.21 9.10
CA SER A 40 -4.53 0.68 9.56
C SER A 40 -3.87 1.64 10.56
N THR A 41 -3.30 1.09 11.63
CA THR A 41 -2.71 1.84 12.74
C THR A 41 -1.17 1.87 12.65
N GLY A 42 -0.54 2.89 13.24
CA GLY A 42 0.93 3.06 13.25
C GLY A 42 1.40 4.26 12.44
N SER A 43 1.38 4.18 11.10
CA SER A 43 1.87 5.27 10.23
C SER A 43 0.88 5.73 9.15
N GLY A 44 -0.40 5.38 9.28
CA GLY A 44 -1.43 5.60 8.27
C GLY A 44 -1.59 4.42 7.30
N ASP A 45 -2.57 4.54 6.40
CA ASP A 45 -3.00 3.45 5.54
C ASP A 45 -1.98 3.09 4.46
N VAL A 46 -1.45 4.09 3.74
CA VAL A 46 -0.45 3.88 2.70
C VAL A 46 0.75 4.80 2.92
N PHE A 47 1.95 4.22 2.90
CA PHE A 47 3.22 4.94 2.82
C PHE A 47 3.86 4.66 1.46
N ASN A 48 4.14 5.71 0.69
CA ASN A 48 4.69 5.61 -0.65
C ASN A 48 5.78 6.68 -0.86
N ASP A 49 7.05 6.26 -0.94
CA ASP A 49 8.20 7.19 -1.06
C ASP A 49 8.56 7.53 -2.52
N VAL A 50 8.07 6.74 -3.47
CA VAL A 50 8.17 7.04 -4.90
C VAL A 50 6.91 7.78 -5.32
N ASN A 51 7.02 8.74 -6.26
CA ASN A 51 5.90 9.47 -6.89
C ASN A 51 4.97 8.54 -7.71
N ASP A 52 4.77 7.30 -7.26
CA ASP A 52 3.92 6.32 -7.89
C ASP A 52 2.47 6.68 -7.61
N THR A 53 1.72 6.80 -8.69
CA THR A 53 0.28 7.01 -8.64
C THR A 53 -0.37 5.84 -7.91
N LEU A 54 -0.83 6.06 -6.68
CA LEU A 54 -1.93 5.29 -6.12
C LEU A 54 -3.15 5.58 -6.99
N ALA A 55 -3.29 4.86 -8.10
CA ALA A 55 -4.50 4.86 -8.91
C ALA A 55 -5.50 3.89 -8.30
#